data_AF-A0A9E1RGB5-F1
#
_entry.id   AF-A0A9E1RGB5-F1
#
_cell.length_a   1.000
_cell.length_b   1.000
_cell.length_c   1.000
_cell.angle_alpha   90.00
_cell.angle_beta   90.00
_cell.angle_gamma   90.00
#
_symmetry.space_group_name_H-M   'P 1'
#
loop_
_entity.id
_entity.type
_entity.pdbx_description
1 polymer ?
#
loop_
_entity_poly.entity_id
_entity_poly.type
_entity_poly.pdbx_seq_one_letter_code
_entity_poly.pdbx_strand_id
1 'polypeptide(L)'
;MTNIGKENSKDIDALIKNMEAFNEVTAQLQRSYDDLQVRIKKLDLELEDKNKELEKNLIEKEEVKNYLNDILESLTNGVIVVNRSGRITTFNQTAGSLTGLKPKNCLGKTLKEVFPFDLFE
;
A
#
# COMPACT_ATOMS: atom_id res chain seq x y z
N MET A 1 -45.27 -63.08 -11.77
CA MET A 1 -43.85 -62.74 -11.94
C MET A 1 -43.77 -61.47 -12.80
N THR A 2 -43.95 -60.28 -12.21
CA THR A 2 -44.01 -59.04 -13.03
C THR A 2 -43.61 -57.75 -12.30
N ASN A 3 -43.11 -57.83 -11.05
CA ASN A 3 -42.83 -56.64 -10.24
C ASN A 3 -41.38 -56.10 -10.37
N ILE A 4 -40.44 -56.95 -10.80
CA ILE A 4 -38.99 -56.65 -10.82
C ILE A 4 -38.61 -55.66 -11.95
N GLY A 5 -39.36 -55.64 -13.07
CA GLY A 5 -39.07 -54.74 -14.20
C GLY A 5 -39.51 -53.29 -13.99
N LYS A 6 -40.45 -53.01 -13.08
CA LYS A 6 -40.94 -51.65 -12.81
C LYS A 6 -40.09 -50.87 -11.80
N GLU A 7 -39.42 -51.55 -10.88
CA GLU A 7 -38.47 -50.91 -9.95
C GLU A 7 -37.19 -50.49 -10.67
N ASN A 8 -36.58 -51.37 -11.48
CA ASN A 8 -35.37 -51.04 -12.25
C ASN A 8 -35.55 -49.84 -13.19
N SER A 9 -36.73 -49.66 -13.81
CA SER A 9 -36.98 -48.50 -14.69
C SER A 9 -37.04 -47.18 -13.92
N LYS A 10 -37.64 -47.18 -12.71
CA LYS A 10 -37.71 -45.98 -11.86
C LYS A 10 -36.34 -45.58 -11.32
N ASP A 11 -35.50 -46.56 -10.99
CA ASP A 11 -34.14 -46.31 -10.50
C ASP A 11 -33.23 -45.77 -11.62
N ILE A 12 -33.41 -46.25 -12.86
CA ILE A 12 -32.69 -45.70 -14.03
C ILE A 12 -33.12 -44.26 -14.32
N ASP A 13 -34.42 -43.95 -14.28
CA ASP A 13 -34.90 -42.57 -14.47
C ASP A 13 -34.40 -41.61 -13.37
N ALA A 14 -34.36 -42.09 -12.12
CA ALA A 14 -33.80 -41.34 -11.00
C ALA A 14 -32.30 -41.08 -11.17
N LEU A 15 -31.55 -42.05 -11.67
CA LEU A 15 -30.12 -41.91 -11.95
C LEU A 15 -29.86 -40.90 -13.08
N ILE A 16 -30.62 -40.97 -14.17
CA ILE A 16 -30.52 -40.02 -15.30
C ILE A 16 -30.76 -38.60 -14.80
N LYS A 17 -31.82 -38.38 -14.01
CA LYS A 17 -32.12 -37.07 -13.43
C LYS A 17 -31.01 -36.55 -12.50
N ASN A 18 -30.39 -37.43 -11.72
CA ASN A 18 -29.24 -37.07 -10.88
C ASN A 18 -28.00 -36.74 -11.72
N MET A 19 -27.75 -37.48 -12.80
CA MET A 19 -26.65 -37.18 -13.72
C MET A 19 -26.86 -35.86 -14.45
N GLU A 20 -28.08 -35.55 -14.87
CA GLU A 20 -28.43 -34.26 -15.48
C GLU A 20 -28.17 -33.09 -14.51
N ALA A 21 -28.65 -33.20 -13.27
CA ALA A 21 -28.40 -32.19 -12.23
C ALA A 21 -26.89 -32.04 -11.91
N PHE A 22 -26.16 -33.15 -11.86
CA PHE A 22 -24.71 -33.15 -11.63
C PHE A 22 -23.94 -32.48 -12.79
N ASN A 23 -24.34 -32.78 -14.04
CA ASN A 23 -23.75 -32.17 -15.23
C ASN A 23 -24.01 -30.65 -15.25
N GLU A 24 -25.20 -30.21 -14.85
CA GLU A 24 -25.54 -28.79 -14.76
C GLU A 24 -24.66 -28.05 -13.74
N VAL A 25 -24.48 -28.63 -12.55
CA VAL A 25 -23.60 -28.08 -11.51
C VAL A 25 -22.14 -28.03 -11.99
N THR A 26 -21.68 -29.08 -12.67
CA THR A 26 -20.30 -29.13 -13.21
C THR A 26 -20.10 -28.07 -14.28
N ALA A 27 -21.09 -27.88 -15.17
CA ALA A 27 -21.06 -26.81 -16.17
C ALA A 27 -21.06 -25.42 -15.52
N GLN A 28 -21.83 -25.22 -14.43
CA GLN A 28 -21.81 -23.96 -13.69
C GLN A 28 -20.46 -23.70 -13.01
N LEU A 29 -19.87 -24.73 -12.40
CA LEU A 29 -18.56 -24.63 -11.77
C LEU A 29 -17.47 -24.30 -12.80
N GLN A 30 -17.50 -24.96 -13.96
CA GLN A 30 -16.57 -24.69 -15.06
C GLN A 30 -16.66 -23.23 -15.52
N ARG A 31 -17.88 -22.72 -15.73
CA ARG A 31 -18.10 -21.30 -16.08
C ARG A 31 -17.55 -20.36 -15.02
N SER A 32 -17.82 -20.63 -13.75
CA SER A 32 -17.30 -19.81 -12.66
C SER A 32 -15.78 -19.84 -12.56
N TYR A 33 -15.16 -20.98 -12.85
CA TYR A 33 -13.71 -21.12 -12.90
C TYR A 33 -13.12 -20.28 -14.05
N ASP A 34 -13.71 -20.36 -15.24
CA ASP A 34 -13.29 -19.59 -16.41
C ASP A 34 -13.40 -18.07 -16.16
N ASP A 35 -14.51 -17.62 -15.58
CA ASP A 35 -14.72 -16.21 -15.21
C ASP A 35 -13.69 -15.73 -14.17
N LEU A 36 -13.38 -16.56 -13.18
CA LEU A 36 -12.37 -16.24 -12.18
C LEU A 36 -10.98 -16.13 -12.79
N GLN A 37 -10.63 -17.02 -13.73
CA GLN A 37 -9.36 -16.96 -14.45
C GLN A 37 -9.22 -15.66 -15.25
N VAL A 38 -10.29 -15.20 -15.90
CA VAL A 38 -10.30 -13.90 -16.58
C VAL A 38 -10.10 -12.76 -15.59
N ARG A 39 -10.77 -12.80 -14.43
CA ARG A 39 -10.64 -11.77 -13.40
C ARG A 39 -9.24 -11.72 -12.80
N ILE A 40 -8.61 -12.87 -12.54
CA ILE A 40 -7.23 -12.95 -12.03
C ILE A 40 -6.28 -12.27 -13.02
N LYS A 41 -6.34 -12.62 -14.31
CA LYS A 41 -5.50 -11.98 -15.34
C LYS A 41 -5.70 -10.46 -15.39
N LYS A 42 -6.93 -9.98 -15.26
CA LYS A 42 -7.22 -8.55 -15.23
C LYS A 42 -6.60 -7.87 -14.01
N LEU A 43 -6.72 -8.49 -12.84
CA LEU A 43 -6.12 -7.97 -11.59
C LEU A 43 -4.60 -7.94 -11.66
N ASP A 44 -3.97 -8.95 -12.28
CA ASP A 44 -2.53 -8.99 -12.45
C ASP A 44 -2.04 -7.78 -13.28
N LEU A 45 -2.73 -7.46 -14.37
CA LEU A 45 -2.43 -6.28 -15.20
C LEU A 45 -2.64 -4.97 -14.43
N GLU A 46 -3.77 -4.84 -13.73
CA GLU A 46 -4.06 -3.63 -12.95
C GLU A 46 -3.06 -3.43 -11.80
N LEU A 47 -2.62 -4.52 -11.16
CA LEU A 47 -1.59 -4.50 -10.13
C LEU A 47 -0.24 -4.07 -10.69
N GLU A 48 0.14 -4.57 -11.87
CA GLU A 48 1.37 -4.16 -12.55
C GLU A 48 1.36 -2.67 -12.88
N ASP A 49 0.26 -2.16 -13.43
CA ASP A 49 0.09 -0.74 -13.74
C ASP A 49 0.16 0.13 -12.47
N LYS A 50 -0.53 -0.30 -11.40
CA LYS A 50 -0.49 0.42 -10.11
C LYS A 50 0.89 0.40 -9.48
N ASN A 51 1.63 -0.70 -9.59
CA ASN A 51 3.00 -0.77 -9.10
C ASN A 51 3.92 0.20 -9.85
N LYS A 52 3.81 0.28 -11.18
CA LYS A 52 4.58 1.24 -11.99
C LYS A 52 4.24 2.70 -11.62
N GLU A 53 2.96 3.00 -11.44
CA GLU A 53 2.50 4.32 -11.03
C GLU A 53 3.03 4.70 -9.64
N LEU A 54 2.98 3.78 -8.69
CA LEU A 54 3.51 3.98 -7.34
C LEU A 54 5.02 4.20 -7.35
N GLU A 55 5.78 3.41 -8.11
CA GLU A 55 7.23 3.56 -8.25
C GLU A 55 7.59 4.94 -8.80
N LYS A 56 6.91 5.39 -9.85
CA LYS A 56 7.09 6.73 -10.40
C LYS A 56 6.83 7.82 -9.36
N ASN A 57 5.72 7.73 -8.64
CA ASN A 57 5.37 8.71 -7.61
C ASN A 57 6.40 8.74 -6.46
N LEU A 58 6.98 7.58 -6.11
CA LEU A 58 8.04 7.51 -5.11
C LEU A 58 9.31 8.23 -5.57
N ILE A 59 9.71 8.03 -6.83
CA ILE A 59 10.88 8.70 -7.41
C ILE A 59 10.67 10.22 -7.42
N GLU A 60 9.54 10.71 -7.95
CA GLU A 60 9.25 12.14 -8.00
C GLU A 60 9.22 12.77 -6.60
N LYS A 61 8.62 12.08 -5.62
CA LYS A 61 8.59 12.57 -4.24
C LYS A 61 9.98 12.63 -3.61
N GLU A 62 10.83 11.65 -3.90
CA GLU A 62 12.20 11.61 -3.41
C GLU A 62 13.05 12.72 -4.05
N GLU A 63 12.90 12.95 -5.35
CA GLU A 63 13.57 14.05 -6.06
C GLU A 63 13.19 15.42 -5.50
N VAL A 64 11.89 15.68 -5.28
CA VAL A 64 11.42 16.94 -4.67
C VAL A 64 11.98 17.09 -3.26
N LYS A 65 11.97 16.03 -2.45
CA LYS A 65 12.50 16.05 -1.09
C LYS A 65 14.00 16.38 -1.08
N ASN A 66 14.77 15.76 -1.98
CA ASN A 66 16.20 15.99 -2.08
C ASN A 66 16.49 17.42 -2.54
N TYR A 67 15.77 17.91 -3.55
CA TYR A 67 15.88 19.29 -4.01
C TYR A 67 15.60 20.31 -2.89
N LEU A 68 14.54 20.09 -2.09
CA LEU A 68 14.23 20.95 -0.94
C LEU A 68 15.31 20.91 0.14
N ASN A 69 15.87 19.73 0.42
CA ASN A 69 16.98 19.60 1.36
C ASN A 69 18.23 20.33 0.85
N ASP A 70 18.57 20.18 -0.42
CA ASP A 70 19.72 20.86 -1.02
C ASP A 70 19.57 22.39 -0.96
N ILE A 71 18.36 22.90 -1.24
CA ILE A 71 18.07 24.32 -1.03
C ILE A 71 18.31 24.70 0.42
N LEU A 72 17.70 24.00 1.38
CA LEU A 72 17.82 24.31 2.80
C LEU A 72 19.27 24.28 3.29
N GLU A 73 20.08 23.34 2.80
CA GLU A 73 21.50 23.23 3.14
C GLU A 73 22.35 24.32 2.46
N SER A 74 21.97 24.78 1.26
CA SER A 74 22.66 25.87 0.55
C SER A 74 22.38 27.26 1.13
N LEU A 75 21.30 27.42 1.90
CA LEU A 75 20.94 28.72 2.51
C LEU A 75 22.00 29.15 3.54
N THR A 76 22.47 30.38 3.39
CA THR A 76 23.39 31.03 4.35
C THR A 76 22.70 31.40 5.67
N ASN A 77 21.37 31.27 5.75
CA ASN A 77 20.60 31.47 6.96
C ASN A 77 20.43 30.13 7.71
N GLY A 78 20.50 30.18 9.03
CA GLY A 78 20.14 29.03 9.86
C GLY A 78 18.64 28.80 9.86
N VAL A 79 18.20 27.60 9.49
CA VAL A 79 16.78 27.22 9.49
C VAL A 79 16.52 26.12 10.52
N ILE A 80 15.58 26.39 11.43
CA ILE A 80 15.09 25.45 12.44
C ILE A 80 13.57 25.38 12.32
N VAL A 81 13.02 24.18 12.11
CA VAL A 81 11.58 23.94 12.04
C VAL A 81 11.16 23.06 13.21
N VAL A 82 10.03 23.39 13.83
CA VAL A 82 9.44 22.62 14.93
C VAL A 82 8.02 22.17 14.61
N ASN A 83 7.60 21.04 15.18
CA ASN A 83 6.22 20.59 15.10
C ASN A 83 5.32 21.32 16.14
N ARG A 84 4.02 21.01 16.13
CA ARG A 84 3.03 21.58 17.07
C ARG A 84 3.36 21.33 18.55
N SER A 85 4.14 20.30 18.86
CA SER A 85 4.61 19.98 20.21
C SER A 85 5.96 20.63 20.54
N GLY A 86 6.48 21.49 19.67
CA GLY A 86 7.76 22.18 19.85
C GLY A 86 9.00 21.30 19.62
N ARG A 87 8.85 20.10 19.03
CA ARG A 87 10.00 19.23 18.69
C ARG A 87 10.59 19.64 17.35
N ILE A 88 11.92 19.71 17.28
CA ILE A 88 12.67 20.05 16.09
C ILE A 88 12.51 18.95 15.05
N THR A 89 11.96 19.31 13.88
CA THR A 89 11.76 18.43 12.73
C THR A 89 12.79 18.67 11.63
N THR A 90 13.35 19.87 11.55
CA THR A 90 14.36 20.24 10.55
C THR A 90 15.37 21.19 11.18
N PHE A 91 16.64 21.00 10.86
CA PHE A 91 17.74 21.80 11.36
C PHE A 91 18.86 21.77 10.31
N ASN A 92 19.05 22.85 9.53
CA ASN A 92 20.05 22.86 8.44
C ASN A 92 21.49 22.98 8.99
N GLN A 93 22.49 22.69 8.14
CA GLN A 93 23.90 22.77 8.51
C GLN A 93 24.30 24.17 8.95
N THR A 94 23.76 25.21 8.30
CA THR A 94 24.05 26.61 8.65
C THR A 94 23.56 26.96 10.06
N ALA A 95 22.39 26.49 10.48
CA ALA A 95 21.91 26.63 11.86
C ALA A 95 22.86 25.95 12.84
N GLY A 96 23.43 24.80 12.47
CA GLY A 96 24.43 24.12 13.29
C GLY A 96 25.72 24.90 13.41
N SER A 97 26.19 25.46 12.31
CA SER A 97 27.37 26.33 12.29
C SER A 97 27.16 27.60 13.12
N LEU A 98 25.99 28.24 13.02
CA LEU A 98 25.66 29.46 13.76
C LEU A 98 25.46 29.23 15.26
N THR A 99 24.88 28.09 15.64
CA THR A 99 24.55 27.76 17.04
C THR A 99 25.65 26.94 17.72
N GLY A 100 26.63 26.43 16.97
CA GLY A 100 27.66 25.51 17.46
C GLY A 100 27.14 24.08 17.73
N LEU A 101 25.90 23.78 17.37
CA LEU A 101 25.25 22.50 17.66
C LEU A 101 25.28 21.58 16.44
N LYS A 102 25.39 20.27 16.67
CA LYS A 102 25.29 19.27 15.60
C LYS A 102 23.82 19.02 15.26
N PRO A 103 23.36 19.25 14.01
CA PRO A 103 21.96 19.05 13.63
C PRO A 103 21.38 17.69 14.04
N LYS A 104 22.16 16.61 13.85
CA LYS A 104 21.78 15.24 14.22
C LYS A 104 21.44 15.05 15.69
N ASN A 105 22.01 15.87 16.58
CA ASN A 105 21.77 15.78 18.02
C ASN A 105 20.56 16.61 18.48
N CYS A 106 20.02 17.45 17.60
CA CYS A 106 18.91 18.36 17.86
C CYS A 106 17.57 17.82 17.33
N LEU A 107 17.59 17.03 16.27
CA LEU A 107 16.39 16.42 15.69
C LEU A 107 15.61 15.57 16.72
N GLY A 108 14.29 15.77 16.78
CA GLY A 108 13.37 15.06 17.67
C GLY A 108 13.33 15.58 19.12
N LYS A 109 14.29 16.40 19.53
CA LYS A 109 14.27 17.09 20.83
C LYS A 109 13.38 18.32 20.77
N THR A 110 12.88 18.75 21.93
CA THR A 110 12.14 20.00 22.03
C THR A 110 13.08 21.19 21.89
N LEU A 111 12.57 22.29 21.32
CA LEU A 111 13.37 23.51 21.14
C LEU A 111 13.96 24.01 22.47
N LYS A 112 13.20 23.91 23.57
CA LYS A 112 13.62 24.31 24.92
C LYS A 112 14.76 23.47 25.49
N GLU A 113 14.80 22.17 25.17
CA GLU A 113 15.91 21.29 25.59
C GLU A 113 17.21 21.62 24.86
N VAL A 114 17.11 22.13 23.63
CA VAL A 114 18.27 22.43 22.78
C VAL A 114 18.76 23.87 22.99
N PHE A 115 17.84 24.80 23.18
CA PHE A 115 18.10 26.21 23.48
C PHE A 115 17.46 26.56 24.83
N PRO A 116 18.20 26.37 25.94
CA PRO A 116 17.70 26.68 27.29
C PRO A 116 17.69 28.19 27.61
N PHE A 117 18.10 29.05 26.68
CA PHE A 117 18.02 30.50 26.84
C PHE A 117 16.78 31.05 26.12
N ASP A 118 16.12 32.03 26.74
CA ASP A 118 15.04 32.83 26.16
C ASP A 118 15.58 33.61 24.96
N LEU A 119 15.66 32.95 23.80
CA LEU A 119 16.11 33.56 22.53
C LEU A 119 15.02 34.46 21.90
N PHE A 120 13.90 34.63 22.60
CA PHE A 120 12.70 35.33 22.15
C PHE A 120 12.09 36.15 23.30
N GLU A 121 12.82 37.15 23.81
CA GLU A 121 12.18 38.36 24.36
C GLU A 121 12.04 39.41 23.27
#